data_AF-A0A167JLV4-F1
#
_entry.id   AF-A0A167JLV4-F1
#
_cell.length_a   1.000
_cell.length_b   1.000
_cell.length_c   1.000
_cell.angle_alpha   90.00
_cell.angle_beta   90.00
_cell.angle_gamma   90.00
#
_symmetry.space_group_name_H-M   'P 1'
#
loop_
_entity.id
_entity.type
_entity.pdbx_description
1 polymer ?
#
loop_
_entity_poly.entity_id
_entity_poly.type
_entity_poly.pdbx_seq_one_letter_code
_entity_poly.pdbx_strand_id
1 'polypeptide(L)'
;MKNYEMYRPNGEKVSVGTMRMALGISSEFKATTLRCVEKLDNPETISDEFYASCDALFARWNHNHKTIELMKADPEFQAESRRTAYALSLLQIADMAGKCEEEGPPLADQ
;
A
#
# COMPACT_ATOMS: atom_id res chain seq x y z
N MET A 1 -7.79 -16.82 6.98
CA MET A 1 -7.09 -15.85 6.12
C MET A 1 -6.70 -16.49 4.81
N LYS A 2 -7.50 -16.16 3.81
CA LYS A 2 -7.21 -16.40 2.40
C LYS A 2 -6.00 -15.55 1.97
N ASN A 3 -5.09 -16.14 1.20
CA ASN A 3 -3.97 -15.42 0.61
C ASN A 3 -4.21 -15.22 -0.88
N TYR A 4 -3.70 -14.12 -1.41
CA TYR A 4 -3.71 -13.79 -2.83
C TYR A 4 -2.28 -13.73 -3.38
N GLU A 5 -2.10 -14.03 -4.66
CA GLU A 5 -0.82 -13.84 -5.34
C GLU A 5 -0.77 -12.49 -6.04
N MET A 6 0.33 -11.76 -5.82
CA MET A 6 0.67 -10.51 -6.49
C MET A 6 2.11 -10.58 -7.02
N TYR A 7 2.46 -9.65 -7.91
CA TYR A 7 3.80 -9.53 -8.48
C TYR A 7 4.47 -8.23 -8.00
N ARG A 8 5.75 -8.28 -7.70
CA ARG A 8 6.58 -7.07 -7.58
C ARG A 8 6.94 -6.51 -8.96
N PRO A 9 7.43 -5.26 -9.03
CA PRO A 9 7.86 -4.66 -10.30
C PRO A 9 8.90 -5.49 -11.06
N ASN A 10 9.83 -6.13 -10.32
CA ASN A 10 10.86 -7.02 -10.87
C ASN A 10 10.33 -8.38 -11.37
N GLY A 11 9.05 -8.70 -11.13
CA GLY A 11 8.43 -9.97 -11.51
C GLY A 11 8.43 -11.05 -10.43
N GLU A 12 9.01 -10.79 -9.25
CA GLU A 12 8.91 -11.70 -8.10
C GLU A 12 7.44 -11.88 -7.70
N LYS A 13 7.02 -13.14 -7.54
CA LYS A 13 5.70 -13.47 -7.00
C LYS A 13 5.71 -13.41 -5.49
N VAL A 14 4.69 -12.79 -4.91
CA VAL A 14 4.53 -12.63 -3.47
C VAL A 14 3.12 -13.02 -3.04
N SER A 15 3.02 -13.71 -1.90
CA SER A 15 1.75 -14.04 -1.27
C SER A 15 1.34 -12.92 -0.31
N VAL A 16 0.14 -12.38 -0.46
CA VAL A 16 -0.40 -11.32 0.39
C VAL A 16 -1.62 -11.82 1.15
N GLY A 17 -1.58 -11.66 2.48
CA GLY A 17 -2.69 -12.03 3.37
C GLY A 17 -3.46 -10.84 3.92
N THR A 18 -2.97 -9.61 3.76
CA THR A 18 -3.62 -8.38 4.28
C THR A 18 -3.69 -7.31 3.22
N MET A 19 -4.69 -6.42 3.32
CA MET A 19 -4.81 -5.26 2.42
C MET A 19 -3.58 -4.34 2.51
N ARG A 20 -3.00 -4.18 3.71
CA ARG A 20 -1.77 -3.39 3.90
C ARG A 20 -0.60 -3.92 3.08
N MET A 21 -0.39 -5.24 3.06
CA MET A 21 0.67 -5.85 2.26
C MET A 21 0.43 -5.62 0.76
N ALA A 22 -0.81 -5.82 0.30
CA ALA A 22 -1.17 -5.62 -1.10
C ALA A 22 -0.92 -4.17 -1.56
N LEU A 23 -1.33 -3.18 -0.77
CA LEU A 23 -1.07 -1.76 -1.05
C LEU A 23 0.43 -1.42 -1.00
N GLY A 24 1.18 -2.05 -0.10
CA GLY A 24 2.64 -1.93 -0.03
C GLY A 24 3.30 -2.35 -1.34
N ILE A 25 3.01 -3.56 -1.84
CA ILE A 25 3.53 -4.06 -3.11
C ILE A 25 3.14 -3.15 -4.28
N SER A 26 1.89 -2.69 -4.32
CA SER A 26 1.41 -1.77 -5.35
C SER A 26 2.14 -0.43 -5.35
N SER A 27 2.56 0.06 -4.18
CA SER A 27 3.31 1.32 -4.09
C SER A 27 4.72 1.23 -4.72
N GLU A 28 5.32 0.03 -4.75
CA GLU A 28 6.64 -0.20 -5.35
C GLU A 28 6.66 0.10 -6.86
N PHE A 29 5.53 -0.10 -7.56
CA PHE A 29 5.42 0.16 -9.00
C PHE A 29 5.65 1.62 -9.35
N LYS A 30 5.29 2.57 -8.47
CA LYS A 30 5.42 4.01 -8.75
C LYS A 30 6.86 4.38 -9.09
N ALA A 31 7.82 3.96 -8.27
CA ALA A 31 9.23 4.30 -8.47
C ALA A 31 9.79 3.68 -9.76
N THR A 32 9.41 2.44 -10.07
CA THR A 32 9.84 1.77 -11.31
C THR A 32 9.24 2.44 -12.54
N THR A 33 7.95 2.78 -12.54
CA THR A 33 7.29 3.43 -13.68
C THR A 33 7.87 4.82 -13.94
N LEU A 34 8.15 5.62 -12.90
CA LEU A 34 8.80 6.92 -13.06
C LEU A 34 10.18 6.80 -13.73
N ARG A 35 10.98 5.80 -13.34
CA ARG A 35 12.27 5.53 -13.99
C ARG A 35 12.13 5.11 -15.45
N CYS A 36 11.08 4.36 -15.81
CA CYS A 36 10.78 4.04 -17.21
C CYS A 36 10.42 5.30 -18.00
N VAL A 37 9.64 6.22 -17.42
CA VAL A 37 9.30 7.50 -18.06
C VAL A 37 10.55 8.35 -18.31
N GLU A 38 11.43 8.49 -17.32
CA GLU A 38 12.69 9.22 -17.48
C GLU A 38 13.58 8.65 -18.60
N LYS A 39 13.55 7.32 -18.81
CA LYS A 39 14.27 6.68 -19.93
C LYS A 39 13.64 6.94 -21.29
N LEU A 40 12.31 7.12 -21.35
CA LEU A 40 11.62 7.46 -22.60
C LEU A 40 12.07 8.82 -23.15
N ASP A 41 12.51 9.73 -22.28
CA ASP A 41 13.06 11.03 -22.66
C ASP A 41 14.47 10.93 -23.27
N ASN A 42 15.10 9.74 -23.28
CA ASN A 42 16.40 9.49 -23.90
C ASN A 42 16.35 8.35 -24.93
N PRO A 43 15.93 8.64 -26.18
CA PRO A 43 15.62 7.64 -27.21
C PRO A 43 16.80 6.74 -27.58
N GLU A 44 18.03 7.23 -27.44
CA GLU A 44 19.25 6.46 -27.76
C GLU A 44 19.45 5.24 -26.84
N THR A 45 18.75 5.22 -25.71
CA THR A 45 18.82 4.13 -24.72
C THR A 45 17.64 3.15 -24.79
N ILE A 46 16.71 3.36 -25.72
CA ILE A 46 15.49 2.56 -25.87
C ILE A 46 15.75 1.38 -26.81
N SER A 47 15.48 0.18 -26.32
CA SER A 47 15.54 -1.07 -27.09
C SER A 47 14.20 -1.80 -27.07
N ASP A 48 14.03 -2.82 -27.92
CA ASP A 48 12.86 -3.71 -27.86
C ASP A 48 12.74 -4.40 -26.49
N GLU A 49 13.87 -4.70 -25.85
CA GLU A 49 13.92 -5.27 -24.50
C GLU A 49 13.39 -4.29 -23.45
N PHE A 50 13.64 -2.99 -23.63
CA PHE A 50 13.06 -1.96 -22.78
C PHE A 50 11.53 -1.94 -22.92
N TYR A 51 10.99 -1.95 -24.14
CA TYR A 51 9.54 -2.01 -24.35
C TYR A 51 8.92 -3.28 -23.76
N ALA A 52 9.54 -4.44 -23.97
CA ALA A 52 9.11 -5.71 -23.37
C ALA A 52 9.10 -5.63 -21.83
N SER A 53 10.06 -4.91 -21.23
CA SER A 53 10.09 -4.69 -19.78
C SER A 53 8.94 -3.80 -19.29
N CYS A 54 8.56 -2.78 -20.05
CA CYS A 54 7.42 -1.92 -19.77
C CYS A 54 6.09 -2.68 -19.90
N ASP A 55 5.93 -3.51 -20.94
CA ASP A 55 4.74 -4.35 -21.13
C ASP A 55 4.59 -5.35 -19.98
N ALA A 56 5.69 -5.99 -19.56
CA ALA A 56 5.70 -6.89 -18.42
C ALA A 56 5.33 -6.16 -17.11
N LEU A 57 5.84 -4.95 -16.90
CA LEU A 57 5.50 -4.12 -15.75
C LEU A 57 3.99 -3.81 -15.74
N PHE A 58 3.43 -3.43 -16.90
CA PHE A 58 2.01 -3.12 -17.03
C PHE A 58 1.11 -4.34 -16.80
N ALA A 59 1.48 -5.51 -17.34
CA ALA A 59 0.77 -6.76 -17.12
C ALA A 59 0.73 -7.14 -15.63
N ARG A 60 1.86 -7.01 -14.93
CA ARG A 60 1.97 -7.27 -13.48
C ARG A 60 1.11 -6.30 -12.68
N TRP A 61 1.13 -5.01 -13.02
CA TRP A 61 0.26 -4.01 -12.39
C TRP A 61 -1.22 -4.36 -12.58
N ASN A 62 -1.65 -4.71 -13.79
CA ASN A 62 -3.03 -5.06 -14.08
C ASN A 62 -3.51 -6.30 -13.30
N HIS A 63 -2.64 -7.30 -13.15
CA HIS A 63 -2.91 -8.45 -12.28
C HIS A 63 -3.12 -7.99 -10.82
N ASN A 64 -2.17 -7.22 -10.29
CA ASN A 64 -2.22 -6.71 -8.91
C ASN A 64 -3.46 -5.86 -8.63
N HIS A 65 -3.82 -4.98 -9.58
CA HIS A 65 -5.00 -4.14 -9.47
C HIS A 65 -6.28 -4.99 -9.35
N LYS A 66 -6.43 -6.02 -10.20
CA LYS A 66 -7.56 -6.97 -10.10
C LYS A 66 -7.56 -7.71 -8.77
N THR A 67 -6.41 -8.16 -8.30
CA THR A 67 -6.28 -8.82 -6.99
C THR A 67 -6.73 -7.90 -5.85
N ILE A 68 -6.34 -6.62 -5.87
CA ILE A 68 -6.77 -5.64 -4.86
C ILE A 68 -8.29 -5.45 -4.89
N GLU A 69 -8.90 -5.35 -6.06
CA GLU A 69 -10.36 -5.25 -6.17
C GLU A 69 -11.06 -6.50 -5.61
N LEU A 70 -10.51 -7.69 -5.86
CA LEU A 70 -11.02 -8.93 -5.24
C LEU A 70 -10.87 -8.94 -3.72
N MET A 71 -9.75 -8.43 -3.19
CA MET A 71 -9.55 -8.32 -1.74
C MET A 71 -10.51 -7.28 -1.12
N LYS A 72 -10.79 -6.16 -1.79
CA LYS A 72 -11.75 -5.15 -1.31
C LYS A 72 -13.18 -5.69 -1.27
N ALA A 73 -13.53 -6.57 -2.21
CA ALA A 73 -14.83 -7.22 -2.26
C ALA A 73 -14.97 -8.39 -1.27
N ASP A 74 -13.87 -8.90 -0.71
CA ASP A 74 -13.88 -10.04 0.20
C ASP A 74 -14.36 -9.63 1.62
N PRO A 75 -15.43 -10.24 2.16
CA PRO A 75 -15.96 -9.90 3.48
C PRO A 75 -14.96 -10.05 4.64
N GLU A 76 -14.02 -11.01 4.56
CA GLU A 76 -13.00 -11.23 5.60
C GLU A 76 -12.08 -10.01 5.68
N PHE A 77 -11.65 -9.50 4.52
CA PHE A 77 -10.77 -8.33 4.41
C PHE A 77 -11.48 -7.03 4.77
N GLN A 78 -12.77 -6.88 4.45
CA GLN A 78 -13.55 -5.73 4.91
C GLN A 78 -13.70 -5.72 6.43
N ALA A 79 -13.98 -6.87 7.04
CA ALA A 79 -14.08 -6.98 8.49
C ALA A 79 -12.74 -6.71 9.20
N GLU A 80 -11.64 -7.22 8.65
CA GLU A 80 -10.29 -6.90 9.13
C GLU A 80 -9.98 -5.41 9.03
N SER A 81 -10.21 -4.80 7.86
CA SER A 81 -9.97 -3.37 7.63
C SER A 81 -10.77 -2.48 8.58
N ARG A 82 -12.05 -2.80 8.82
CA ARG A 82 -12.87 -2.11 9.83
C ARG A 82 -12.29 -2.25 11.23
N ARG A 83 -11.92 -3.47 11.65
CA ARG A 83 -11.32 -3.71 12.99
C ARG A 83 -10.05 -2.91 13.18
N THR A 84 -9.16 -2.87 12.19
CA THR A 84 -7.92 -2.07 12.25
C THR A 84 -8.22 -0.57 12.34
N ALA A 85 -9.17 -0.06 11.55
CA ALA A 85 -9.55 1.34 11.61
C ALA A 85 -10.10 1.73 12.99
N TYR A 86 -11.01 0.93 13.55
CA TYR A 86 -11.54 1.18 14.90
C TYR A 86 -10.45 1.09 15.98
N ALA A 87 -9.53 0.13 15.89
CA ALA A 87 -8.42 0.03 16.83
C ALA A 87 -7.54 1.30 16.82
N LEU A 88 -7.25 1.85 15.64
CA LEU A 88 -6.50 3.11 15.51
C LEU A 88 -7.27 4.30 16.11
N SER A 89 -8.57 4.41 15.82
CA SER A 89 -9.40 5.47 16.40
C SER A 89 -9.45 5.39 17.94
N LEU A 90 -9.56 4.18 18.50
CA LEU A 90 -9.56 3.97 19.95
C LEU A 90 -8.21 4.33 20.57
N LEU A 91 -7.09 3.99 19.92
CA LEU A 91 -5.75 4.38 20.38
C LEU A 91 -5.56 5.91 20.34
N GLN A 92 -6.09 6.58 19.32
CA GLN A 92 -6.05 8.05 19.26
C GLN A 92 -6.87 8.69 20.39
N ILE A 93 -8.04 8.13 20.72
CA ILE A 93 -8.85 8.59 21.86
C ILE A 93 -8.06 8.41 23.17
N ALA A 94 -7.43 7.26 23.36
CA ALA A 94 -6.62 7.00 24.56
C ALA A 94 -5.43 7.98 24.67
N ASP A 95 -4.74 8.27 23.57
CA ASP A 95 -3.64 9.24 23.53
C ASP A 95 -4.11 10.66 23.84
N MET A 96 -5.25 11.10 23.29
CA MET A 96 -5.83 12.41 23.61
C MET A 96 -6.27 12.50 25.08
N ALA A 97 -6.87 11.44 25.62
CA ALA A 97 -7.28 11.40 27.02
C ALA A 97 -6.05 11.52 27.95
N GLY A 98 -4.97 10.79 27.66
CA GLY A 98 -3.71 10.90 28.42
C GLY A 98 -3.13 12.30 28.39
N LYS A 99 -3.14 12.98 27.24
CA LYS A 99 -2.69 14.39 27.14
C LYS A 99 -3.52 15.34 27.99
N CYS A 100 -4.84 15.16 28.05
CA CYS A 100 -5.70 15.97 28.93
C CYS A 100 -5.42 15.72 30.42
N GLU A 101 -5.00 14.52 30.81
CA GLU A 101 -4.61 14.19 32.19
C GLU A 101 -3.25 14.82 32.56
N GLU A 102 -2.33 14.94 31.60
CA GLU A 102 -1.02 15.58 31.78
C GLU A 102 -1.09 17.12 31.83
N GLU A 103 -2.04 17.74 31.09
CA GLU A 103 -2.32 19.18 31.12
C GLU A 103 -3.16 19.62 32.34
N GLY A 104 -2.91 19.04 33.52
CA GLY A 104 -3.68 19.28 34.75
C GLY A 104 -4.04 20.76 35.00
N PRO A 105 -5.17 21.05 35.69
CA PRO A 105 -5.71 22.41 35.79
C PRO A 105 -4.63 23.38 36.27
N PRO A 106 -4.61 24.64 35.77
CA PRO A 106 -3.60 25.61 36.17
C PRO A 106 -3.55 25.62 37.69
N LEU A 107 -2.34 25.41 38.23
CA LEU A 107 -2.09 25.53 39.66
C LEU A 107 -2.61 26.91 40.06
N ALA A 108 -3.75 26.93 40.76
CA ALA A 108 -4.27 28.15 41.32
C ALA A 108 -3.25 28.57 42.39
N ASP A 109 -2.48 29.61 42.10
CA ASP A 109 -1.54 30.23 43.03
C ASP A 109 -2.28 30.51 44.35
N GLN A 110 -1.86 29.81 45.42
CA GLN A 110 -2.22 30.13 46.81
C GLN A 110 -1.14 30.99 47.45
#